data_AF-A6I902-F1
#
_entry.id   AF-A6I902-F1
#
_cell.length_a   1.000
_cell.length_b   1.000
_cell.length_c   1.000
_cell.angle_alpha   90.00
_cell.angle_beta   90.00
_cell.angle_gamma   90.00
#
_symmetry.space_group_name_H-M   'P 1'
#
loop_
_entity.id
_entity.type
_entity.pdbx_description
1 polymer ?
#
loop_
_entity_poly.entity_id
_entity_poly.type
_entity_poly.pdbx_seq_one_letter_code
_entity_poly.pdbx_strand_id
1 'polypeptide(L)' 'MTPEQSANLLKWAARSFETAMFINYEQVNMDDRFGQIMIENLRRRQCDLAGVETCKSLESQVRAFLLPAKQALGGR' A
#
# COMPACT_ATOMS: atom_id res chain seq x y z
N MET A 1 -5.02 6.62 -4.14
CA MET A 1 -3.61 6.98 -3.87
C MET A 1 -2.74 6.04 -4.69
N THR A 2 -1.76 6.56 -5.44
CA THR A 2 -0.81 5.72 -6.18
C THR A 2 0.17 5.04 -5.23
N PRO A 3 0.88 3.97 -5.64
CA PRO A 3 1.91 3.34 -4.81
C PRO A 3 2.97 4.34 -4.34
N GLU A 4 3.40 5.26 -5.20
CA GLU A 4 4.37 6.30 -4.86
C GLU A 4 3.86 7.25 -3.76
N GLN A 5 2.62 7.72 -3.89
CA GLN A 5 2.02 8.60 -2.88
C GLN A 5 1.92 7.89 -1.52
N SER A 6 1.53 6.60 -1.51
CA SER A 6 1.46 5.80 -0.28
C SER A 6 2.84 5.61 0.36
N ALA A 7 3.87 5.35 -0.46
CA ALA A 7 5.25 5.22 0.00
C ALA A 7 5.78 6.54 0.59
N ASN A 8 5.43 7.68 -0.01
CA ASN A 8 5.81 9.00 0.48
C ASN A 8 5.13 9.32 1.82
N LEU A 9 3.87 8.94 2.00
CA LEU A 9 3.17 9.06 3.28
C LEU A 9 3.85 8.23 4.38
N LEU A 10 4.21 6.98 4.08
CA LEU A 10 4.94 6.11 5.01
C LEU A 10 6.32 6.67 5.37
N LYS A 11 7.04 7.21 4.39
CA LYS A 11 8.34 7.88 4.61
C LYS A 11 8.19 9.10 5.51
N TRP A 12 7.15 9.90 5.29
CA TRP A 12 6.87 11.06 6.14
C TRP A 12 6.57 10.62 7.58
N ALA A 13 5.65 9.67 7.78
CA ALA A 13 5.29 9.18 9.10
C ALA A 13 6.52 8.63 9.86
N ALA A 14 7.36 7.83 9.18
CA ALA A 14 8.59 7.29 9.77
C ALA A 14 9.62 8.38 10.14
N ARG A 15 9.62 9.54 9.47
CA ARG A 15 10.51 10.67 9.80
C ARG A 15 9.95 11.54 10.93
N SER A 16 8.63 11.68 10.98
CA SER A 16 7.94 12.59 11.90
C SER A 16 7.87 12.09 13.34
N PHE A 17 7.86 10.77 13.54
CA PHE A 17 7.73 10.17 14.86
C PHE A 17 8.93 9.28 15.18
N GLU A 18 9.56 9.50 16.33
CA GLU A 18 10.66 8.63 16.80
C GLU A 18 10.16 7.22 17.12
N THR A 19 8.97 7.10 17.71
CA THR A 19 8.29 5.83 17.98
C THR A 19 6.85 5.94 17.51
N ALA A 20 6.46 5.06 16.58
CA ALA A 20 5.09 5.01 16.05
C ALA A 20 4.71 3.57 15.67
N MET A 21 3.40 3.32 15.64
CA MET A 21 2.80 2.12 15.07
C MET A 21 1.88 2.54 13.93
N PHE A 22 1.85 1.74 12.88
CA PHE A 22 0.98 1.97 11.73
C PHE A 22 0.24 0.68 11.42
N ILE A 23 -1.08 0.77 11.27
CA ILE A 23 -1.94 -0.35 10.94
C ILE A 23 -2.44 -0.12 9.52
N ASN A 24 -2.17 -1.04 8.60
CA ASN A 24 -2.68 -1.00 7.25
C ASN A 24 -3.72 -2.12 7.05
N TYR A 25 -4.93 -1.75 6.63
CA TYR A 25 -6.00 -2.69 6.29
C TYR A 25 -6.48 -2.38 4.87
N GLU A 26 -6.16 -3.28 3.96
CA GLU A 26 -6.49 -3.14 2.53
C GLU A 26 -6.66 -4.52 1.88
N GLN A 27 -7.09 -4.53 0.62
CA GLN A 27 -7.28 -5.76 -0.15
C GLN A 27 -5.96 -6.53 -0.32
N VAL A 28 -6.02 -7.86 -0.36
CA VAL A 28 -4.86 -8.74 -0.61
C VAL A 28 -5.25 -9.86 -1.57
N ASN A 29 -4.27 -10.46 -2.25
CA ASN A 29 -4.47 -11.50 -3.25
C ASN A 29 -5.32 -11.03 -4.46
N MET A 30 -5.14 -9.77 -4.86
CA MET A 30 -5.94 -9.14 -5.93
C MET A 30 -5.64 -9.63 -7.35
N ASP A 31 -4.68 -10.56 -7.51
CA ASP A 31 -4.27 -11.14 -8.80
C ASP A 31 -5.06 -12.41 -9.18
N ASP A 32 -6.08 -12.77 -8.39
CA ASP A 32 -6.98 -13.88 -8.70
C ASP A 32 -8.27 -13.42 -9.41
N ARG A 33 -9.12 -14.39 -9.80
CA ARG A 33 -10.38 -14.09 -10.48
C ARG A 33 -11.34 -13.27 -9.62
N PHE A 34 -11.34 -13.46 -8.30
CA PHE A 34 -12.18 -12.67 -7.40
C PHE A 34 -11.71 -11.21 -7.35
N GLY A 35 -10.39 -10.99 -7.27
CA GLY A 35 -9.75 -9.69 -7.34
C GLY A 35 -10.09 -8.94 -8.63
N GLN A 36 -10.05 -9.59 -9.79
CA GLN A 36 -10.44 -8.97 -11.06
C GLN A 36 -11.92 -8.55 -11.06
N ILE A 37 -12.81 -9.40 -10.57
CA ILE A 37 -14.25 -9.09 -10.44
C ILE A 37 -14.46 -7.91 -9.46
N MET A 38 -13.69 -7.85 -8.37
CA MET A 38 -13.73 -6.75 -7.41
C MET A 38 -13.29 -5.43 -8.05
N ILE A 39 -12.18 -5.43 -8.80
CA ILE A 39 -11.68 -4.25 -9.52
C ILE A 39 -12.72 -3.75 -10.51
N GLU A 40 -13.29 -4.65 -11.33
CA GLU A 40 -14.30 -4.28 -12.31
C GLU A 40 -15.55 -3.70 -11.65
N ASN A 41 -16.00 -4.29 -10.53
CA ASN A 41 -17.13 -3.79 -9.76
C ASN A 41 -16.92 -2.37 -9.24
N LEU A 42 -15.72 -2.07 -8.73
CA LEU A 42 -15.40 -0.74 -8.22
C LEU A 42 -15.28 0.27 -9.37
N ARG A 43 -14.66 -0.11 -10.49
CA ARG A 43 -14.57 0.71 -11.71
C ARG A 43 -15.93 1.13 -12.25
N ARG A 44 -16.90 0.20 -12.28
CA ARG A 44 -18.29 0.51 -12.69
C ARG A 44 -18.97 1.56 -11.81
N ARG A 45 -18.48 1.77 -10.58
CA ARG A 45 -18.93 2.78 -9.62
C ARG A 45 -18.04 4.02 -9.60
N GLN A 46 -17.25 4.23 -10.67
CA GLN A 46 -16.24 5.28 -10.79
C GLN A 46 -15.24 5.30 -9.62
N CYS A 47 -14.89 4.13 -9.09
CA CYS A 47 -13.93 3.97 -8.01
C CYS A 47 -12.73 3.14 -8.48
N ASP A 48 -11.61 3.80 -8.79
CA ASP A 48 -10.38 3.12 -9.19
C ASP A 48 -9.46 2.84 -8.00
N LEU A 49 -8.98 1.60 -7.91
CA LEU A 49 -7.94 1.19 -6.98
C LEU A 49 -6.55 1.47 -7.56
N ALA A 50 -6.12 2.74 -7.55
CA ALA A 50 -4.85 3.18 -8.14
C ALA A 50 -3.59 2.49 -7.57
N GLY A 51 -3.69 1.83 -6.41
CA GLY A 51 -2.60 1.09 -5.75
C GLY A 51 -2.73 -0.43 -5.83
N VAL A 52 -3.67 -0.99 -6.60
CA VAL A 52 -3.98 -2.43 -6.54
C VAL A 52 -2.79 -3.34 -6.87
N GLU A 53 -1.80 -2.84 -7.61
CA GLU A 53 -0.55 -3.57 -7.91
C GLU A 53 0.28 -3.93 -6.68
N THR A 54 0.13 -3.21 -5.55
CA THR A 54 0.81 -3.55 -4.28
C THR A 54 0.08 -4.63 -3.49
N CYS A 55 -1.16 -4.97 -3.89
CA CYS A 55 -2.08 -5.85 -3.18
C CYS A 55 -2.05 -7.31 -3.70
N LYS A 56 -0.95 -7.75 -4.31
CA LYS A 56 -0.82 -9.09 -4.94
C LYS A 56 -0.74 -10.23 -3.94
N SER A 57 -0.07 -10.02 -2.80
CA SER A 57 0.07 -11.00 -1.73
C SER A 57 0.38 -10.30 -0.40
N LEU A 58 0.32 -11.06 0.71
CA LEU A 58 0.78 -10.57 2.02
C LEU A 58 2.24 -10.10 1.95
N GLU A 59 3.10 -10.84 1.25
CA GLU A 59 4.51 -10.50 1.05
C GLU A 59 4.68 -9.17 0.28
N SER A 60 3.86 -8.92 -0.74
CA SER A 60 3.94 -7.66 -1.49
C SER A 60 3.51 -6.46 -0.64
N GLN A 61 2.49 -6.63 0.20
CA GLN A 61 2.06 -5.59 1.15
C GLN A 61 3.13 -5.30 2.19
N VAL A 62 3.69 -6.33 2.83
CA VAL A 62 4.78 -6.18 3.82
C VAL A 62 5.97 -5.45 3.19
N ARG A 63 6.35 -5.81 1.95
CA ARG A 63 7.44 -5.14 1.23
C ARG A 63 7.11 -3.68 0.92
N ALA A 64 5.93 -3.41 0.37
CA ALA A 64 5.47 -2.06 0.05
C ALA A 64 5.38 -1.16 1.30
N PHE A 65 5.09 -1.75 2.46
CA PHE A 65 5.00 -1.06 3.73
C PHE A 65 6.38 -0.79 4.37
N LEU A 66 7.22 -1.83 4.47
CA LEU A 66 8.48 -1.76 5.22
C LEU A 66 9.60 -1.07 4.45
N LEU A 67 9.68 -1.20 3.12
CA LEU A 67 10.78 -0.59 2.35
C LEU A 67 10.79 0.94 2.48
N PRO A 68 9.67 1.67 2.26
CA PRO A 68 9.66 3.12 2.39
C PRO A 68 9.97 3.57 3.82
N ALA A 69 9.41 2.90 4.84
CA ALA A 69 9.67 3.22 6.24
C ALA A 69 11.15 3.02 6.62
N LYS A 70 11.80 1.93 6.18
CA LYS A 70 13.23 1.68 6.42
C LYS A 70 14.12 2.69 5.68
N GLN A 71 13.81 3.01 4.43
CA GLN A 71 14.54 4.04 3.66
C GLN A 71 14.46 5.43 4.31
N ALA A 72 13.35 5.74 4.97
CA ALA A 72 13.19 7.00 5.70
C ALA A 72 14.10 7.09 6.94
N LEU A 73 14.44 5.96 7.57
CA LEU A 73 15.26 5.88 8.77
C LEU A 73 16.77 5.78 8.48
N GLY A 74 17.16 5.16 7.37
CA GLY A 74 18.58 4.97 6.99
C GLY A 74 19.36 6.23 6.57
N GLY A 75 18.76 7.42 6.73
CA GLY A 75 19.43 8.71 6.53
C GLY A 75 19.71 9.47 7.83
N ARG A 76 19.65 8.78 8.98
CA ARG A 76 20.08 9.29 10.28
C ARG A 76 21.41 8.65 10.67
#